data_AF-A0A917B141-F1
#
_entry.id   AF-A0A917B141-F1
#
_cell.length_a   1.000
_cell.length_b   1.000
_cell.length_c   1.000
_cell.angle_alpha   90.00
_cell.angle_beta   90.00
_cell.angle_gamma   90.00
#
_symmetry.space_group_name_H-M   'P 1'
#
loop_
_entity.id
_entity.type
_entity.pdbx_description
1 polymer ?
#
loop_
_entity_poly.entity_id
_entity_poly.type
_entity_poly.pdbx_seq_one_letter_code
_entity_poly.pdbx_strand_id
1 'polypeptide(L)'
;MKQIDKPTFDKSLLGLTGIHFAKKSMEAYHHAKDIVEKDSPIAKEICQTCAQICHDCVQDLKEMEDNELDEVIEICLANALLCEQLIKSFEN
;
A
#
# COMPACT_ATOMS: atom_id res chain seq x y z
N MET A 1 28.88 -8.89 -21.07
CA MET A 1 27.55 -8.60 -20.49
C MET A 1 26.50 -9.31 -21.35
N LYS A 2 25.59 -10.09 -20.75
CA LYS A 2 24.42 -10.61 -21.48
C LYS A 2 23.43 -9.45 -21.62
N GLN A 3 22.98 -9.14 -22.84
CA GLN A 3 21.86 -8.22 -23.04
C GLN A 3 20.59 -8.91 -22.55
N ILE A 4 19.80 -8.19 -21.76
CA ILE A 4 18.48 -8.63 -21.31
C ILE A 4 17.50 -8.23 -22.43
N ASP A 5 16.61 -9.13 -22.84
CA ASP A 5 15.56 -8.78 -23.79
C ASP A 5 14.52 -7.86 -23.14
N LYS A 6 13.88 -7.03 -23.97
CA LYS A 6 12.90 -6.03 -23.53
C LYS A 6 11.75 -6.63 -22.69
N PRO A 7 11.11 -7.76 -23.08
CA PRO A 7 10.07 -8.38 -22.27
C PRO A 7 10.52 -8.74 -20.86
N THR A 8 11.73 -9.31 -20.72
CA THR A 8 12.30 -9.65 -19.41
C THR A 8 12.57 -8.41 -18.56
N PHE A 9 13.04 -7.33 -19.19
CA PHE A 9 13.24 -6.04 -18.51
C PHE A 9 11.92 -5.45 -18.02
N ASP A 10 10.90 -5.36 -18.89
CA ASP A 10 9.60 -4.78 -18.58
C ASP A 10 8.92 -5.54 -17.43
N LYS A 11 8.95 -6.88 -17.47
CA LYS A 11 8.44 -7.73 -16.38
C LYS A 11 9.19 -7.53 -15.07
N SER A 12 10.51 -7.39 -15.12
CA SER A 12 11.32 -7.13 -13.92
C SER A 12 10.99 -5.77 -13.31
N LEU A 13 10.76 -4.76 -14.15
CA LEU A 13 10.37 -3.42 -13.72
C LEU A 13 8.99 -3.42 -13.05
N LEU A 14 8.01 -4.13 -13.63
CA LEU A 14 6.68 -4.30 -13.03
C LEU A 14 6.76 -4.96 -11.65
N GLY A 15 7.49 -6.07 -11.52
CA GLY A 15 7.67 -6.74 -10.23
C GLY A 15 8.33 -5.84 -9.17
N LEU A 16 9.37 -5.09 -9.54
CA LEU A 16 10.02 -4.13 -8.64
C LEU A 16 9.07 -2.98 -8.24
N THR A 17 8.21 -2.56 -9.16
CA THR A 17 7.22 -1.52 -8.91
C THR A 17 6.14 -2.02 -7.95
N GLY A 18 5.66 -3.25 -8.15
CA GLY A 18 4.78 -3.95 -7.20
C GLY A 18 5.37 -3.99 -5.78
N ILE A 19 6.62 -4.45 -5.66
CA ILE A 19 7.33 -4.49 -4.37
C ILE A 19 7.44 -3.10 -3.73
N HIS A 20 7.72 -2.07 -4.53
CA HIS A 20 7.80 -0.70 -4.03
C HIS A 20 6.47 -0.24 -3.41
N PHE A 21 5.35 -0.46 -4.09
CA PHE A 21 4.03 -0.10 -3.59
C PHE A 21 3.61 -0.92 -2.36
N ALA A 22 3.87 -2.23 -2.35
CA ALA A 22 3.66 -3.09 -1.18
C ALA A 22 4.38 -2.52 0.06
N LYS A 23 5.66 -2.19 -0.11
CA LYS A 23 6.50 -1.64 0.96
C LYS A 23 5.96 -0.29 1.45
N LYS A 24 5.60 0.62 0.53
CA LYS A 24 5.04 1.94 0.85
C LYS A 24 3.74 1.80 1.67
N SER A 25 2.84 0.91 1.26
CA SER A 25 1.60 0.63 1.99
C SER A 25 1.88 0.08 3.40
N MET A 26 2.80 -0.88 3.52
CA MET A 26 3.19 -1.45 4.82
C MET A 26 3.84 -0.42 5.75
N GLU A 27 4.70 0.46 5.24
CA GLU A 27 5.34 1.50 6.03
C GLU A 27 4.32 2.51 6.58
N ALA A 28 3.34 2.91 5.75
CA ALA A 28 2.23 3.75 6.19
C ALA A 28 1.40 3.06 7.28
N TYR A 29 1.10 1.77 7.11
CA TYR A 29 0.35 0.99 8.10
C TYR A 29 1.09 0.85 9.42
N HIS A 30 2.38 0.53 9.40
CA HIS A 30 3.20 0.46 10.60
C HIS A 30 3.25 1.80 11.34
N HIS A 31 3.38 2.91 10.61
CA HIS A 31 3.34 4.23 11.22
C HIS A 31 1.98 4.49 11.90
N ALA A 32 0.87 4.18 11.22
CA ALA A 32 -0.46 4.31 11.81
C ALA A 32 -0.63 3.45 13.07
N LYS A 33 -0.21 2.19 13.01
CA LYS A 33 -0.21 1.26 14.16
C LYS A 33 0.54 1.84 15.35
N ASP A 34 1.77 2.33 15.14
CA ASP A 34 2.60 2.89 16.21
C ASP A 34 1.98 4.13 16.86
N ILE A 35 1.29 4.96 16.07
CA ILE A 35 0.60 6.16 16.58
C ILE A 35 -0.65 5.78 17.39
N VAL A 36 -1.40 4.78 16.93
CA VAL A 36 -2.58 4.23 17.64
C VAL A 36 -2.17 3.56 18.95
N GLU A 37 -1.11 2.74 18.95
CA GLU A 37 -0.59 2.06 20.14
C GLU A 37 -0.10 3.02 21.23
N LYS A 38 0.23 4.27 20.84
CA LYS A 38 0.65 5.34 21.76
C LYS A 38 -0.51 6.20 22.26
N ASP A 39 -1.75 5.86 21.95
CA ASP A 39 -2.95 6.63 22.28
C ASP A 39 -2.82 8.11 21.88
N SER A 40 -2.27 8.34 20.69
CA SER A 40 -1.96 9.67 20.21
C SER A 40 -3.23 10.44 19.79
N PRO A 41 -3.37 11.73 20.12
CA PRO A 41 -4.53 12.53 19.72
C PRO A 41 -4.66 12.72 18.20
N ILE A 42 -3.60 12.44 17.43
CA ILE A 42 -3.59 12.51 15.96
C ILE A 42 -3.82 11.15 15.30
N ALA A 43 -4.13 10.09 16.06
CA ALA A 43 -4.27 8.74 15.52
C ALA A 43 -5.29 8.63 14.38
N LYS A 44 -6.42 9.35 14.47
CA LYS A 44 -7.44 9.40 13.42
C LYS A 44 -6.89 9.97 12.10
N GLU A 45 -6.19 11.10 12.15
CA GLU A 45 -5.61 11.76 10.97
C GLU A 45 -4.54 10.89 10.31
N ILE A 46 -3.70 10.22 11.12
CA ILE A 46 -2.69 9.30 10.60
C ILE A 46 -3.33 8.08 9.94
N CYS A 47 -4.40 7.50 10.52
CA CYS A 47 -5.13 6.41 9.89
C CYS A 47 -5.76 6.83 8.56
N GLN A 48 -6.32 8.05 8.47
CA GLN A 48 -6.86 8.59 7.21
C GLN A 48 -5.79 8.72 6.14
N THR A 49 -4.63 9.28 6.51
CA THR A 49 -3.49 9.43 5.60
C THR A 49 -2.98 8.06 5.13
N CYS A 50 -2.89 7.08 6.04
CA CYS A 50 -2.49 5.72 5.69
C CYS A 50 -3.47 5.07 4.72
N ALA A 51 -4.78 5.15 4.97
CA ALA A 51 -5.80 4.61 4.08
C ALA A 51 -5.70 5.23 2.68
N GLN A 52 -5.53 6.55 2.59
CA GLN A 52 -5.34 7.24 1.32
C GLN A 52 -4.09 6.74 0.58
N ILE A 53 -2.93 6.67 1.25
CA ILE A 53 -1.69 6.15 0.65
C ILE A 53 -1.90 4.75 0.09
N CYS A 54 -2.60 3.88 0.82
CA CYS A 54 -2.87 2.51 0.40
C CYS A 54 -3.78 2.46 -0.84
N HIS A 55 -4.83 3.30 -0.89
CA HIS A 55 -5.69 3.42 -2.07
C HIS A 55 -4.95 3.98 -3.28
N ASP A 56 -4.08 4.97 -3.10
CA ASP A 56 -3.25 5.51 -4.18
C ASP A 56 -2.33 4.40 -4.75
N CYS A 57 -1.72 3.58 -3.87
CA CYS A 57 -0.92 2.43 -4.31
C CYS A 57 -1.77 1.44 -5.13
N VAL A 58 -2.99 1.15 -4.70
CA VAL A 58 -3.91 0.25 -5.43
C VAL A 58 -4.28 0.82 -6.81
N GLN A 59 -4.54 2.12 -6.88
CA GLN A 59 -4.83 2.79 -8.14
C GLN A 59 -3.64 2.68 -9.11
N ASP A 60 -2.44 3.07 -8.65
CA ASP A 60 -1.23 3.02 -9.46
C ASP A 60 -0.94 1.60 -9.98
N LEU A 61 -1.14 0.57 -9.14
CA LEU A 61 -0.96 -0.84 -9.52
C LEU A 61 -1.99 -1.31 -10.56
N LYS A 62 -3.25 -0.89 -10.43
CA LYS A 62 -4.32 -1.26 -11.39
C LYS A 62 -4.11 -0.62 -12.76
N GLU A 63 -3.54 0.58 -12.80
CA GLU A 63 -3.22 1.29 -14.05
C GLU A 63 -2.11 0.58 -14.86
N MET A 64 -1.38 -0.37 -14.25
CA MET A 64 -0.36 -1.17 -14.96
C MET A 64 -0.94 -2.32 -15.78
N GLU A 65 -2.25 -2.60 -15.67
CA GLU A 65 -2.99 -3.62 -16.43
C GLU A 65 -2.34 -5.02 -16.41
N ASP A 66 -1.65 -5.37 -15.31
CA ASP A 66 -0.98 -6.67 -15.13
C ASP A 66 -1.61 -7.45 -13.96
N ASN A 67 -2.08 -8.66 -14.25
CA ASN A 67 -2.69 -9.56 -13.27
C ASN A 67 -1.69 -10.21 -12.31
N GLU A 68 -0.39 -10.14 -12.59
CA GLU A 68 0.66 -10.61 -11.68
C GLU A 68 0.79 -9.73 -10.42
N LEU A 69 0.11 -8.58 -10.38
CA LEU A 69 0.12 -7.64 -9.25
C LEU A 69 -1.09 -7.81 -8.32
N ASP A 70 -1.99 -8.76 -8.57
CA ASP A 70 -3.22 -8.94 -7.78
C ASP A 70 -2.93 -9.14 -6.28
N GLU A 71 -1.93 -9.97 -5.94
CA GLU A 71 -1.54 -10.19 -4.53
C GLU A 71 -1.03 -8.91 -3.86
N VAL A 72 -0.32 -8.06 -4.60
CA VAL A 72 0.17 -6.77 -4.08
C VAL A 72 -1.00 -5.81 -3.86
N ILE A 73 -1.94 -5.78 -4.80
CA ILE A 73 -3.17 -4.98 -4.68
C ILE A 73 -3.97 -5.40 -3.44
N GLU A 74 -4.12 -6.71 -3.21
CA GLU A 74 -4.82 -7.24 -2.04
C GLU A 74 -4.17 -6.82 -0.72
N ILE A 75 -2.83 -6.83 -0.64
CA ILE A 75 -2.09 -6.37 0.55
C ILE A 75 -2.37 -4.88 0.81
N CYS A 76 -2.28 -4.04 -0.22
CA CYS A 76 -2.55 -2.61 -0.09
C CYS A 76 -3.99 -2.35 0.36
N LEU A 77 -4.97 -3.07 -0.21
CA LEU A 77 -6.37 -2.97 0.19
C LEU A 77 -6.60 -3.42 1.63
N ALA A 78 -5.96 -4.51 2.08
CA ALA A 78 -6.08 -4.98 3.45
C ALA A 78 -5.62 -3.90 4.46
N ASN A 79 -4.49 -3.25 4.19
CA ASN A 79 -3.98 -2.17 5.03
C ASN A 79 -4.95 -0.96 5.05
N ALA A 80 -5.49 -0.58 3.89
CA ALA A 80 -6.48 0.49 3.80
C ALA A 80 -7.72 0.19 4.65
N LEU A 81 -8.29 -1.00 4.49
CA LEU A 81 -9.51 -1.44 5.19
C LEU A 81 -9.31 -1.46 6.71
N LEU A 82 -8.15 -1.91 7.19
CA LEU A 82 -7.84 -1.89 8.62
C LEU A 82 -7.79 -0.46 9.17
N CYS A 83 -7.15 0.47 8.45
CA CYS A 83 -7.14 1.88 8.83
C CYS A 83 -8.55 2.50 8.79
N GLU A 84 -9.38 2.16 7.81
CA GLU A 84 -10.78 2.61 7.74
C GLU A 84 -11.64 2.09 8.89
N GLN A 85 -11.42 0.86 9.34
CA GLN A 85 -12.08 0.32 10.52
C GLN A 85 -11.67 1.07 11.79
N LEU A 86 -10.38 1.40 11.93
CA LEU A 86 -9.89 2.22 13.03
C LEU A 86 -10.49 3.63 12.99
N ILE A 87 -10.58 4.27 11.83
CA ILE A 87 -11.22 5.60 11.66
C ILE A 87 -12.66 5.58 12.19
N LYS A 88 -13.44 4.56 11.82
CA LYS A 88 -14.83 4.39 12.30
C LYS A 88 -14.89 4.20 13.82
N SER A 89 -13.87 3.59 14.43
CA SER A 89 -13.83 3.40 15.89
C SER A 89 -13.61 4.71 16.67
N PHE A 90 -13.00 5.73 16.06
CA PHE A 90 -12.84 7.06 16.66
C PHE A 90 -14.09 7.95 16.60
N GLU A 91 -15.15 7.48 15.94
CA GLU A 91 -16.40 8.25 15.73
C GLU A 91 -17.55 7.79 16.63
N ASN A 92 -17.36 6.70 17.37
CA ASN A 92 -18.32 6.13 18.31
C ASN A 92 -17.92 6.46 19.75
#